data_AF-A0A1E4HK71-F1
#
_entry.id   AF-A0A1E4HK71-F1
#
_cell.length_a   1.000
_cell.length_b   1.000
_cell.length_c   1.000
_cell.angle_alpha   90.00
_cell.angle_beta   90.00
_cell.angle_gamma   90.00
#
_symmetry.space_group_name_H-M   'P 1'
#
loop_
_entity.id
_entity.type
_entity.pdbx_description
1 polymer ?
#
loop_
_entity_poly.entity_id
_entity_poly.type
_entity_poly.pdbx_seq_one_letter_code
_entity_poly.pdbx_strand_id
1 'polypeptide(L)'
;MAGNTGSSSKTILHVMEGTSPPRLGADVPYDPADFGRCHELLEAIPAYRQRLGEVARKYPAWIGLVREWDRLTAMYLEAKASGKRDASALYDAMQVLIDEGRMADGWIQTGRGCWTRGDRSAVQVGENVAVQTDGH
;
A
#
# COMPACT_ATOMS: atom_id res chain seq x y z
N MET A 1 -8.00 7.67 -23.97
CA MET A 1 -6.68 7.10 -24.32
C MET A 1 -6.28 6.19 -23.17
N ALA A 2 -6.30 4.87 -23.37
CA ALA A 2 -6.12 3.85 -22.33
C ALA A 2 -4.63 3.51 -22.14
N GLY A 3 -3.94 4.25 -21.27
CA GLY A 3 -2.57 3.94 -20.83
C GLY A 3 -2.54 2.95 -19.66
N ASN A 4 -3.46 1.97 -19.63
CA ASN A 4 -3.87 1.19 -18.47
C ASN A 4 -2.85 0.15 -17.94
N THR A 5 -1.56 0.28 -18.22
CA THR A 5 -0.58 -0.54 -17.49
C THR A 5 -0.39 0.08 -16.11
N GLY A 6 -1.24 -0.35 -15.15
CA GLY A 6 -1.37 0.23 -13.81
C GLY A 6 -0.01 0.39 -13.13
N SER A 7 0.29 1.61 -12.68
CA SER A 7 1.56 1.93 -12.00
C SER A 7 1.78 1.06 -10.76
N SER A 8 0.69 0.67 -10.10
CA SER A 8 0.68 -0.23 -8.94
C SER A 8 1.12 -1.66 -9.28
N SER A 9 0.63 -2.28 -10.36
CA SER A 9 1.06 -3.62 -10.76
C SER A 9 2.50 -3.64 -11.27
N LYS A 10 2.93 -2.56 -11.96
CA LYS A 10 4.35 -2.36 -12.31
C LYS A 10 5.24 -2.19 -11.08
N THR A 11 4.72 -1.62 -9.99
CA THR A 11 5.46 -1.48 -8.73
C THR A 11 5.73 -2.83 -8.11
N ILE A 12 4.75 -3.74 -8.10
CA ILE A 12 4.96 -5.14 -7.70
C ILE A 12 6.04 -5.76 -8.57
N LEU A 13 5.86 -5.76 -9.90
CA LEU A 13 6.82 -6.37 -10.83
C LEU A 13 8.25 -5.81 -10.65
N HIS A 14 8.37 -4.50 -10.50
CA HIS A 14 9.66 -3.83 -10.28
C HIS A 14 10.39 -4.38 -9.05
N VAL A 15 9.68 -4.57 -7.94
CA VAL A 15 10.25 -5.12 -6.71
C VAL A 15 10.60 -6.59 -6.90
N MET A 16 9.69 -7.38 -7.47
CA MET A 16 9.87 -8.83 -7.60
C MET A 16 11.06 -9.19 -8.50
N GLU A 17 11.24 -8.43 -9.58
CA GLU A 17 12.26 -8.66 -10.60
C GLU A 17 13.54 -7.82 -10.39
N GLY A 18 13.56 -6.94 -9.39
CA GLY A 18 14.72 -6.07 -9.12
C GLY A 18 15.07 -5.12 -10.26
N THR A 19 14.10 -4.72 -11.09
CA THR A 19 14.32 -3.85 -12.26
C THR A 19 14.40 -2.38 -11.85
N SER A 20 14.39 -1.43 -12.78
CA SER A 20 14.25 0.01 -12.46
C SER A 20 12.79 0.38 -12.16
N PRO A 21 12.52 1.38 -11.30
CA PRO A 21 11.16 1.78 -10.97
C PRO A 21 10.40 2.28 -12.21
N PRO A 22 9.05 2.24 -12.20
CA PRO A 22 8.27 2.79 -13.31
C PRO A 22 8.64 4.25 -13.59
N ARG A 23 8.52 4.69 -14.85
CA ARG A 23 8.92 6.05 -15.27
C ARG A 23 8.24 7.18 -14.48
N LEU A 24 7.02 6.94 -13.99
CA LEU A 24 6.24 7.90 -13.19
C LEU A 24 6.41 7.69 -11.68
N GLY A 25 7.33 6.82 -11.26
CA GLY A 25 7.51 6.42 -9.87
C GLY A 25 6.76 5.14 -9.52
N ALA A 26 7.14 4.58 -8.36
CA ALA A 26 6.38 3.51 -7.72
C ALA A 26 5.11 4.09 -7.10
N ASP A 27 4.04 3.30 -7.11
CA ASP A 27 2.72 3.77 -6.72
C ASP A 27 1.87 2.66 -6.09
N VAL A 28 0.74 3.04 -5.49
CA VAL A 28 -0.25 2.14 -4.86
C VAL A 28 -1.49 1.99 -5.74
N PRO A 29 -2.31 0.93 -5.58
CA PRO A 29 -3.61 0.86 -6.23
C PRO A 29 -4.57 1.88 -5.58
N TYR A 30 -5.02 2.90 -6.33
CA TYR A 30 -5.90 3.93 -5.76
C TYR A 30 -7.37 3.58 -5.84
N ASP A 31 -7.75 2.77 -6.83
CA ASP A 31 -9.12 2.39 -7.06
C ASP A 31 -9.31 0.86 -7.17
N PRO A 32 -10.56 0.37 -7.09
CA PRO A 32 -10.86 -1.05 -7.26
C PRO A 32 -10.36 -1.67 -8.57
N ALA A 33 -10.22 -0.89 -9.65
CA ALA A 33 -9.71 -1.40 -10.93
C ALA A 33 -8.18 -1.51 -10.94
N ASP A 34 -7.46 -0.63 -10.25
CA ASP A 34 -6.04 -0.79 -9.95
C ASP A 34 -5.79 -2.01 -9.06
N PHE A 35 -6.62 -2.20 -8.02
CA PHE A 35 -6.53 -3.37 -7.16
C PHE A 35 -6.76 -4.65 -7.95
N GLY A 36 -7.80 -4.69 -8.80
CA GLY A 36 -8.09 -5.84 -9.66
C GLY A 36 -6.89 -6.21 -10.57
N ARG A 37 -6.22 -5.23 -11.16
CA ARG A 37 -4.99 -5.48 -11.96
C ARG A 37 -3.84 -6.04 -11.13
N CYS A 38 -3.68 -5.59 -9.88
CA CYS A 38 -2.67 -6.15 -8.98
C CYS A 38 -3.04 -7.58 -8.54
N HIS A 39 -4.31 -7.81 -8.21
CA HIS A 39 -4.83 -9.12 -7.84
C HIS A 39 -4.64 -10.13 -8.99
N GLU A 40 -5.02 -9.78 -10.22
CA GLU A 40 -4.83 -10.63 -11.40
C GLU A 40 -3.35 -10.98 -11.65
N LEU A 41 -2.43 -10.03 -11.42
CA LEU A 41 -0.99 -10.30 -11.50
C LEU A 41 -0.54 -11.34 -10.46
N LEU A 42 -1.02 -11.23 -9.23
CA LEU A 42 -0.65 -12.14 -8.15
C LEU A 42 -1.28 -13.54 -8.32
N GLU A 43 -2.48 -13.62 -8.89
CA GLU A 43 -3.11 -14.89 -9.26
C GLU A 43 -2.35 -15.57 -10.41
N ALA A 44 -1.88 -14.79 -11.39
CA ALA A 44 -1.08 -15.31 -12.49
C ALA A 44 0.31 -15.82 -12.02
N ILE A 45 0.86 -15.21 -10.96
CA ILE A 45 2.18 -15.55 -10.41
C ILE A 45 2.09 -15.65 -8.87
N PRO A 46 1.62 -16.78 -8.32
CA PRO A 46 1.41 -16.93 -6.86
C PRO A 46 2.68 -16.76 -6.02
N ALA A 47 3.87 -16.97 -6.61
CA ALA A 47 5.15 -16.71 -5.95
C ALA A 47 5.30 -15.24 -5.53
N TYR A 48 4.74 -14.30 -6.29
CA TYR A 48 4.76 -12.88 -5.94
C TYR A 48 3.86 -12.56 -4.74
N ARG A 49 2.76 -13.31 -4.56
CA ARG A 49 1.85 -13.12 -3.41
C ARG A 49 2.57 -13.40 -2.09
N GLN A 50 3.43 -14.41 -2.06
CA GLN A 50 4.26 -14.76 -0.88
C GLN A 50 5.33 -13.70 -0.59
N ARG A 51 5.81 -13.03 -1.65
CA ARG A 51 6.85 -12.01 -1.59
C ARG A 51 6.29 -10.59 -1.43
N LEU A 52 4.97 -10.40 -1.36
CA LEU A 52 4.34 -9.07 -1.36
C LEU A 52 4.82 -8.16 -0.20
N GLY A 53 5.26 -8.75 0.91
CA GLY A 53 5.94 -8.02 2.00
C GLY A 53 7.23 -7.30 1.59
N GLU A 54 7.92 -7.73 0.53
CA GLU A 54 9.06 -7.01 -0.07
C GLU A 54 8.64 -5.64 -0.60
N VAL A 55 7.44 -5.55 -1.18
CA VAL A 55 6.90 -4.28 -1.71
C VAL A 55 6.65 -3.32 -0.56
N ALA A 56 6.01 -3.78 0.51
CA ALA A 56 5.75 -2.98 1.72
C ALA A 56 7.04 -2.50 2.41
N ARG A 57 8.09 -3.33 2.43
CA ARG A 57 9.40 -2.92 2.96
C ARG A 57 10.07 -1.83 2.14
N LYS A 58 9.90 -1.86 0.82
CA LYS A 58 10.49 -0.86 -0.09
C LYS A 58 9.65 0.43 -0.17
N TYR A 59 8.32 0.30 -0.08
CA TYR A 59 7.36 1.38 -0.23
C TYR A 59 6.36 1.33 0.93
N PRO A 60 6.56 2.11 2.01
CA PRO A 60 5.73 1.99 3.22
C PRO A 60 4.24 2.30 2.99
N ALA A 61 3.90 3.04 1.92
CA ALA A 61 2.51 3.22 1.44
C ALA A 61 1.77 1.89 1.17
N TRP A 62 2.49 0.78 0.95
CA TRP A 62 1.93 -0.55 0.76
C TRP A 62 1.69 -1.33 2.07
N ILE A 63 2.20 -0.89 3.23
CA ILE A 63 2.14 -1.66 4.48
C ILE A 63 0.71 -2.07 4.84
N GLY A 64 -0.22 -1.10 4.87
CA GLY A 64 -1.62 -1.39 5.18
C GLY A 64 -2.29 -2.31 4.15
N LEU A 65 -2.01 -2.08 2.86
CA LEU A 65 -2.55 -2.89 1.77
C LEU A 65 -2.09 -4.34 1.82
N VAL A 66 -0.80 -4.58 2.10
CA VAL A 66 -0.24 -5.93 2.20
C VAL A 66 -0.77 -6.65 3.43
N ARG A 67 -0.90 -5.95 4.56
CA ARG A 67 -1.45 -6.51 5.80
C ARG A 67 -2.90 -6.98 5.60
N GLU A 68 -3.73 -6.17 4.95
CA GLU A 68 -5.15 -6.45 4.76
C GLU A 68 -5.47 -7.10 3.40
N TRP A 69 -4.47 -7.63 2.70
CA TRP A 69 -4.62 -8.06 1.30
C TRP A 69 -5.75 -9.08 1.11
N ASP A 70 -5.87 -10.06 2.01
CA ASP A 70 -6.89 -11.12 1.91
C ASP A 70 -8.30 -10.55 2.13
N ARG A 71 -8.44 -9.59 3.05
CA ARG A 71 -9.70 -8.88 3.28
C ARG A 71 -10.10 -8.05 2.06
N LEU A 72 -9.17 -7.28 1.49
CA LEU A 72 -9.41 -6.50 0.28
C LEU A 72 -9.78 -7.39 -0.91
N THR A 73 -9.14 -8.56 -1.01
CA THR A 73 -9.45 -9.59 -2.01
C THR A 73 -10.88 -10.09 -1.88
N ALA A 74 -11.33 -10.43 -0.67
CA ALA A 74 -12.70 -10.84 -0.44
C ALA A 74 -13.71 -9.75 -0.85
N MET A 75 -13.47 -8.50 -0.46
CA MET A 75 -14.31 -7.35 -0.83
C MET A 75 -14.36 -7.14 -2.35
N TYR A 76 -13.22 -7.28 -3.04
CA TYR A 76 -13.13 -7.18 -4.49
C TYR A 76 -13.94 -8.28 -5.19
N LEU A 77 -13.80 -9.54 -4.75
CA LEU A 77 -14.52 -10.67 -5.33
C LEU A 77 -16.03 -10.56 -5.10
N GLU A 78 -16.46 -10.12 -3.91
CA GLU A 78 -17.87 -9.86 -3.60
C GLU A 78 -18.44 -8.75 -4.49
N ALA A 79 -17.73 -7.62 -4.61
CA ALA A 79 -18.13 -6.52 -5.47
C ALA A 79 -18.28 -6.98 -6.94
N LYS A 80 -17.29 -7.72 -7.45
CA LYS A 80 -17.30 -8.29 -8.80
C LYS A 80 -18.46 -9.26 -9.02
N ALA A 81 -18.75 -10.14 -8.05
CA ALA A 81 -19.85 -11.09 -8.12
C ALA A 81 -21.23 -10.41 -8.06
N SER A 82 -21.35 -9.31 -7.30
CA SER A 82 -22.60 -8.57 -7.17
C SER A 82 -23.02 -7.80 -8.42
N GLY A 83 -22.11 -7.61 -9.39
CA GLY A 83 -22.34 -6.82 -10.59
C GLY A 83 -22.54 -5.31 -10.32
N LYS A 84 -22.41 -4.88 -9.06
CA LYS A 84 -22.47 -3.46 -8.70
C LYS A 84 -21.28 -2.76 -9.33
N ARG A 85 -21.55 -1.68 -10.06
CA ARG A 85 -20.52 -0.77 -10.60
C ARG A 85 -19.77 -0.02 -9.51
N ASP A 86 -20.37 0.03 -8.32
CA ASP A 86 -19.86 0.75 -7.16
C ASP A 86 -19.17 -0.23 -6.21
N ALA A 87 -17.84 -0.15 -6.18
CA ALA A 87 -16.99 -0.80 -5.17
C ALA A 87 -16.46 0.24 -4.16
N SER A 88 -17.30 1.20 -3.76
CA SER A 88 -17.02 2.28 -2.81
C SER A 88 -16.47 1.77 -1.50
N ALA A 89 -17.05 0.71 -0.94
CA ALA A 89 -16.55 0.11 0.30
C ALA A 89 -15.09 -0.38 0.17
N LEU A 90 -14.72 -0.96 -0.98
CA LEU A 90 -13.33 -1.36 -1.24
C LEU A 90 -12.44 -0.13 -1.44
N TYR A 91 -12.89 0.86 -2.20
CA TYR A 91 -12.18 2.12 -2.37
C TYR A 91 -11.88 2.79 -1.02
N ASP A 92 -12.89 2.96 -0.17
CA ASP A 92 -12.76 3.60 1.15
C ASP A 92 -11.80 2.82 2.04
N ALA A 93 -11.89 1.48 2.05
CA ALA A 93 -10.97 0.64 2.79
C ALA A 93 -9.52 0.79 2.29
N MET A 94 -9.31 0.86 0.97
CA MET A 94 -7.98 1.06 0.39
C MET A 94 -7.41 2.44 0.75
N GLN A 95 -8.20 3.51 0.67
CA GLN A 95 -7.73 4.87 0.99
C GLN A 95 -7.24 4.97 2.43
N VAL A 96 -7.96 4.39 3.40
CA VAL A 96 -7.54 4.38 4.81
C VAL A 96 -6.17 3.69 4.97
N LEU A 97 -5.95 2.57 4.30
CA LEU A 97 -4.70 1.80 4.39
C LEU A 97 -3.53 2.48 3.68
N ILE A 98 -3.81 3.17 2.57
CA ILE A 98 -2.82 3.96 1.84
C ILE A 98 -2.41 5.17 2.67
N ASP A 99 -3.37 5.85 3.30
CA ASP A 99 -3.12 7.01 4.15
C ASP A 99 -2.29 6.61 5.37
N GLU A 100 -2.59 5.46 6.00
CA GLU A 100 -1.76 4.87 7.07
C GLU A 100 -0.31 4.65 6.59
N GLY A 101 -0.12 4.03 5.42
CA GLY A 101 1.20 3.77 4.87
C GLY A 101 1.96 5.05 4.48
N ARG A 102 1.26 6.08 4.01
CA ARG A 102 1.84 7.41 3.71
C ARG A 102 2.33 8.09 4.98
N MET A 103 1.55 8.05 6.06
CA MET A 103 1.98 8.56 7.36
C MET A 103 3.23 7.82 7.85
N ALA A 104 3.29 6.50 7.68
CA ALA A 104 4.46 5.70 8.01
C ALA A 104 5.70 6.02 7.16
N ASP A 105 5.52 6.44 5.90
CA ASP A 105 6.59 6.93 5.01
C ASP A 105 7.01 8.39 5.32
N GLY A 106 6.42 9.01 6.36
CA GLY A 106 6.72 10.38 6.78
C GLY A 106 5.99 11.46 5.99
N TRP A 107 4.92 11.12 5.28
CA TRP A 107 4.04 12.13 4.67
C TRP A 107 3.13 12.76 5.71
N ILE A 108 2.94 14.06 5.58
CA ILE A 108 2.05 14.85 6.43
C ILE A 108 0.78 15.13 5.64
N GLN A 109 -0.37 14.76 6.22
CA GLN A 109 -1.66 15.08 5.66
C GLN A 109 -1.97 16.56 5.95
N THR A 110 -2.05 17.39 4.91
CA THR A 110 -2.33 18.83 5.02
C THR A 110 -3.77 19.19 4.70
N GLY A 111 -4.54 18.23 4.20
CA GLY A 111 -5.97 18.33 3.91
C GLY A 111 -6.51 17.00 3.40
N ARG A 112 -7.83 16.89 3.18
CA ARG A 112 -8.43 15.65 2.65
C ARG A 112 -7.84 15.33 1.27
N GLY A 113 -7.07 14.25 1.18
CA GLY A 113 -6.36 13.85 -0.04
C GLY A 113 -5.13 14.69 -0.40
N CYS A 114 -4.76 15.68 0.44
CA CYS A 114 -3.61 16.54 0.23
C CYS A 114 -2.46 16.12 1.14
N TRP A 115 -1.31 15.83 0.54
CA TRP A 115 -0.15 15.29 1.23
C TRP A 115 1.09 16.12 0.90
N THR A 116 1.89 16.42 1.92
CA THR A 116 3.22 17.00 1.75
C THR A 116 4.25 16.04 2.31
N ARG A 117 5.43 16.00 1.69
CA ARG A 117 6.53 15.19 2.21
C ARG A 117 7.04 15.87 3.48
N GLY A 118 6.90 15.22 4.63
CA GLY A 118 7.50 15.70 5.87
C GLY A 118 9.02 15.71 5.74
N ASP A 119 9.66 16.62 6.48
CA ASP A 119 11.11 16.61 6.58
C ASP A 119 11.54 15.29 7.25
N ARG A 120 12.36 14.49 6.57
CA ARG A 120 12.86 13.20 7.09
C ARG A 120 13.78 13.37 8.31
N SER A 121 14.03 14.61 8.75
CA SER A 121 14.90 14.97 9.86
C SER A 121 14.25 14.92 11.26
N ALA A 122 12.96 14.61 11.39
CA ALA A 122 12.23 14.77 12.65
C ALA A 122 11.55 13.50 13.23
N VAL A 123 11.99 12.28 12.87
CA VAL A 123 11.61 11.10 13.66
C VAL A 123 12.61 10.92 14.80
N GLN A 124 12.48 11.74 15.85
CA GLN A 124 13.04 11.44 17.16
C GLN A 124 12.16 10.37 17.79
N VAL A 125 12.59 9.10 17.69
CA VAL A 125 12.01 8.01 18.49
C VAL A 125 12.35 8.33 19.94
N GLY A 126 11.35 8.74 20.71
CA GLY A 126 11.50 9.06 22.13
C GLY A 126 12.03 7.84 22.88
N GLU A 127 13.27 7.91 23.34
CA GLU A 127 13.84 7.00 24.31
C GLU A 127 13.12 7.25 25.65
N ASN A 128 12.24 6.34 26.03
CA ASN A 128 11.64 6.33 27.36
C ASN A 128 11.67 4.89 27.89
N VAL A 129 12.87 4.42 28.26
CA VAL A 129 13.04 3.28 29.15
C VAL A 129 13.47 3.83 30.50
N ALA A 130 12.48 4.02 31.38
CA ALA A 130 12.72 4.22 32.79
C ALA A 130 13.24 2.90 33.38
N VAL A 131 14.54 2.84 33.69
CA VAL A 131 15.08 1.82 34.59
C VAL A 131 14.84 2.30 36.03
N GLN A 132 13.91 1.62 36.72
CA GLN A 132 13.85 1.65 38.18
C GLN A 132 14.94 0.71 38.69
N THR A 133 15.94 1.24 39.39
CA THR A 133 16.84 0.43 40.23
C THR A 133 16.29 0.43 41.64
N ASP A 134 15.75 -0.70 42.07
CA ASP A 134 15.42 -1.00 43.46
C ASP A 134 16.54 -1.86 44.07
N GLY A 135 16.98 -1.50 45.27
CA GLY A 135 17.59 -2.40 46.26
C GLY A 135 19.07 -2.74 46.14
N HIS A 136 19.92 -2.15 46.99
CA HIS A 136 20.28 -2.72 48.31
C HIS A 136 20.99 -1.69 49.18
#